data_AF-A0A918DZX7-F1
#
_entry.id   AF-A0A918DZX7-F1
#
_cell.length_a   1.000
_cell.length_b   1.000
_cell.length_c   1.000
_cell.angle_alpha   90.00
_cell.angle_beta   90.00
_cell.angle_gamma   90.00
#
_symmetry.space_group_name_H-M   'P 1'
#
loop_
_entity.id
_entity.type
_entity.pdbx_description
1 polymer ?
#
loop_
_entity_poly.entity_id
_entity_poly.type
_entity_poly.pdbx_seq_one_letter_code
_entity_poly.pdbx_strand_id
1 'polypeptide(L)'
;MSEGRTMTPVGMDQHRSGQLSPRELEILLLVAHGMSDSEVSVALSISPRTVGAHLTNIREKLCARNRTHLVERALRAGLLAIRTHASPPQSGDIDRTFDLTDAAGNVGEIR
;
A
#
# COMPACT_ATOMS: atom_id res chain seq x y z
N MET A 1 35.97 -23.68 31.21
CA MET A 1 34.57 -24.16 31.29
C MET A 1 33.76 -23.15 32.09
N SER A 2 33.06 -22.23 31.42
CA SER A 2 32.11 -21.29 32.04
C SER A 2 31.26 -20.68 30.92
N GLU A 3 30.20 -21.38 30.52
CA GLU A 3 29.13 -20.84 29.68
C GLU A 3 27.94 -20.53 30.59
N GLY A 4 27.84 -19.27 30.98
CA GLY A 4 26.74 -18.74 31.77
C GLY A 4 26.30 -17.41 31.20
N ARG A 5 25.59 -17.44 30.07
CA ARG A 5 24.75 -16.33 29.62
C ARG A 5 23.42 -16.89 29.14
N THR A 6 22.49 -16.97 30.07
CA THR A 6 21.05 -17.00 29.79
C THR A 6 20.67 -15.67 29.15
N MET A 7 20.62 -15.63 27.81
CA MET A 7 19.79 -14.65 27.12
C MET A 7 18.42 -15.28 26.88
N THR A 8 17.47 -14.88 27.71
CA THR A 8 16.05 -14.93 27.40
C THR A 8 15.82 -14.27 26.03
N PRO A 9 15.17 -14.93 25.05
CA PRO A 9 14.73 -14.24 23.86
C PRO A 9 13.54 -13.38 24.28
N VAL A 10 13.78 -12.09 24.43
CA VAL A 10 12.72 -11.10 24.48
C VAL A 10 11.90 -11.26 23.20
N GLY A 11 10.62 -11.60 23.36
CA GLY A 11 9.66 -11.67 22.26
C GLY A 11 9.51 -10.29 21.64
N MET A 12 10.19 -10.08 20.51
CA MET A 12 9.98 -8.95 19.63
C MET A 12 9.58 -9.53 18.28
N ASP A 13 8.33 -9.31 17.90
CA ASP A 13 7.72 -9.64 16.60
C ASP A 13 8.34 -8.78 15.47
N GLN A 14 9.68 -8.67 15.44
CA GLN A 14 10.48 -7.75 14.63
C GLN A 14 11.31 -8.48 13.55
N HIS A 15 11.04 -9.77 13.32
CA HIS A 15 11.82 -10.61 12.40
C HIS A 15 11.15 -10.92 11.04
N ARG A 16 10.01 -10.31 10.69
CA ARG A 16 9.33 -10.62 9.42
C ARG A 16 9.52 -9.62 8.29
N SER A 17 10.11 -8.46 8.57
CA SER A 17 10.46 -7.45 7.56
C SER A 17 11.83 -7.67 6.91
N GLY A 18 12.69 -8.54 7.46
CA GLY A 18 14.01 -8.84 6.92
C GLY A 18 14.07 -9.96 5.86
N GLN A 19 12.93 -10.57 5.50
CA GLN A 19 12.93 -11.75 4.62
C GLN A 19 12.96 -11.42 3.12
N LEU A 20 12.37 -10.29 2.72
CA LEU A 20 12.33 -9.86 1.33
C LEU A 20 13.46 -8.87 1.02
N SER A 21 14.13 -9.10 -0.09
CA SER A 21 15.06 -8.14 -0.69
C SER A 21 14.29 -6.91 -1.21
N PRO A 22 14.98 -5.77 -1.42
CA PRO A 22 14.34 -4.57 -1.98
C PRO A 22 13.62 -4.85 -3.30
N ARG A 23 14.22 -5.67 -4.16
CA ARG A 23 13.64 -6.05 -5.45
C ARG A 23 12.39 -6.91 -5.32
N GLU A 24 12.38 -7.81 -4.35
CA GLU A 24 11.21 -8.64 -4.04
C GLU A 24 10.07 -7.79 -3.48
N LEU A 25 10.38 -6.77 -2.68
CA LEU A 25 9.38 -5.82 -2.17
C LEU A 25 8.76 -4.98 -3.29
N GLU A 26 9.57 -4.48 -4.24
CA GLU A 26 9.08 -3.78 -5.43
C GLU A 26 8.10 -4.64 -6.24
N ILE A 27 8.47 -5.90 -6.50
CA ILE A 27 7.63 -6.85 -7.23
C ILE A 27 6.33 -7.11 -6.47
N LEU A 28 6.41 -7.35 -5.16
CA LEU A 28 5.26 -7.55 -4.29
C LEU A 28 4.29 -6.36 -4.33
N LEU A 29 4.81 -5.13 -4.34
CA LEU A 29 4.02 -3.91 -4.39
C LEU A 29 3.26 -3.78 -5.72
N LEU A 30 3.94 -3.98 -6.86
CA LEU A 30 3.29 -3.96 -8.17
C LEU A 30 2.23 -5.06 -8.30
N VAL A 31 2.51 -6.25 -7.74
CA VAL A 31 1.55 -7.36 -7.71
C VAL A 31 0.32 -7.03 -6.86
N ALA A 32 0.51 -6.36 -5.72
CA ALA A 32 -0.58 -5.88 -4.87
C ALA A 32 -1.44 -4.80 -5.54
N HIS A 33 -0.87 -4.03 -6.46
CA HIS A 33 -1.62 -3.12 -7.35
C HIS A 33 -2.38 -3.85 -8.46
N GLY A 34 -2.29 -5.18 -8.55
CA GLY A 34 -3.02 -5.98 -9.53
C GLY A 34 -2.29 -6.20 -10.86
N MET A 35 -1.03 -5.77 -11.00
CA MET A 35 -0.28 -5.85 -12.26
C MET A 35 0.11 -7.28 -12.62
N SER A 36 -0.17 -7.73 -13.84
CA SER A 36 0.25 -9.02 -14.38
C SER A 36 1.77 -9.16 -14.44
N ASP A 37 2.27 -10.40 -14.53
CA ASP A 37 3.73 -10.66 -14.59
C ASP A 37 4.38 -9.96 -15.79
N SER A 38 3.66 -9.83 -16.90
CA SER A 38 4.08 -9.06 -18.07
C SER A 38 4.19 -7.56 -17.77
N GLU A 39 3.20 -6.97 -17.12
CA GLU A 39 3.24 -5.55 -16.76
C GLU A 39 4.34 -5.25 -15.72
N VAL A 40 4.53 -6.14 -14.75
CA VAL A 40 5.65 -6.07 -13.78
C VAL A 40 6.99 -6.17 -14.51
N SER A 41 7.10 -7.06 -15.50
CA SER A 41 8.33 -7.23 -16.28
C SER A 41 8.72 -5.97 -17.03
N VAL A 42 7.74 -5.28 -17.62
CA VAL A 42 7.93 -3.98 -18.30
C VAL A 42 8.30 -2.89 -17.30
N ALA A 43 7.55 -2.76 -16.20
CA ALA A 43 7.79 -1.75 -15.18
C ALA A 43 9.19 -1.84 -14.55
N LEU A 44 9.71 -3.06 -14.43
CA LEU A 44 11.00 -3.33 -13.78
C LEU A 44 12.14 -3.58 -14.79
N SER A 45 11.87 -3.54 -16.10
CA SER A 45 12.85 -3.84 -17.16
C SER A 45 13.55 -5.21 -16.99
N ILE A 46 12.78 -6.24 -16.64
CA ILE A 46 13.26 -7.63 -16.50
C ILE A 46 12.37 -8.59 -17.29
N SER A 47 12.77 -9.86 -17.46
CA SER A 47 11.95 -10.83 -18.18
C SER A 47 10.76 -11.33 -17.33
N PRO A 48 9.61 -11.71 -17.93
CA PRO A 48 8.49 -12.33 -17.20
C PRO A 48 8.92 -13.59 -16.45
N ARG A 49 9.87 -14.35 -17.01
CA ARG A 49 10.47 -15.52 -16.35
C ARG A 49 11.17 -15.13 -15.04
N THR A 50 11.91 -14.03 -15.05
CA THR A 50 12.59 -13.49 -13.87
C THR A 50 11.58 -13.02 -12.82
N VAL A 51 10.47 -12.38 -13.24
CA VAL A 51 9.36 -12.04 -12.35
C VAL A 51 8.78 -13.29 -11.67
N GLY A 52 8.51 -14.34 -12.43
CA GLY A 52 7.99 -15.61 -11.88
C GLY A 52 8.94 -16.29 -10.88
N ALA A 53 10.25 -16.20 -11.13
CA ALA A 53 11.27 -16.68 -10.19
C ALA A 53 11.24 -15.88 -8.87
N HIS A 54 11.22 -14.55 -8.95
CA HIS A 54 11.08 -13.71 -7.76
C HIS A 54 9.77 -13.97 -7.01
N LEU A 55 8.64 -14.11 -7.71
CA LEU A 55 7.35 -14.43 -7.08
C LEU A 55 7.34 -15.79 -6.40
N THR A 56 8.07 -16.76 -6.91
CA THR A 56 8.23 -18.06 -6.24
C THR A 56 9.00 -17.90 -4.93
N ASN A 57 10.14 -17.20 -4.95
CA ASN A 57 10.91 -16.91 -3.73
C ASN A 57 10.08 -16.12 -2.70
N ILE A 58 9.32 -15.11 -3.13
CA ILE A 58 8.46 -14.32 -2.25
C ILE A 58 7.38 -15.20 -1.61
N ARG A 59 6.73 -16.08 -2.40
CA ARG A 59 5.72 -17.01 -1.87
C ARG A 59 6.30 -17.98 -0.85
N GLU A 60 7.50 -18.51 -1.09
CA GLU A 60 8.17 -19.40 -0.15
C GLU A 60 8.49 -18.68 1.16
N LYS A 61 9.05 -17.47 1.06
CA LYS A 61 9.38 -16.63 2.24
C LYS A 61 8.14 -16.23 3.04
N LEU A 62 7.02 -15.93 2.38
CA LEU A 62 5.76 -15.55 3.02
C LEU A 62 4.83 -16.74 3.31
N CYS A 63 5.26 -17.97 3.03
CA CYS A 63 4.45 -19.20 3.11
C CYS A 63 3.08 -19.07 2.41
N ALA A 64 3.06 -18.40 1.26
CA ALA A 64 1.86 -18.12 0.50
C ALA A 64 1.61 -19.15 -0.60
N ARG A 65 0.34 -19.50 -0.81
CA ARG A 65 -0.07 -20.58 -1.74
C ARG A 65 -0.37 -20.07 -3.14
N ASN A 66 -0.93 -18.88 -3.23
CA ASN A 66 -1.30 -18.23 -4.48
C ASN A 66 -1.10 -16.72 -4.36
N ARG A 67 -1.32 -16.02 -5.47
CA ARG A 67 -1.12 -14.57 -5.58
C ARG A 67 -1.94 -13.78 -4.56
N THR A 68 -3.22 -14.13 -4.40
CA THR A 68 -4.11 -13.48 -3.42
C THR A 68 -3.63 -13.72 -1.98
N HIS A 69 -3.25 -14.95 -1.65
CA HIS A 69 -2.71 -15.29 -0.34
C HIS A 69 -1.37 -14.60 -0.09
N LEU A 70 -0.55 -14.35 -1.12
CA LEU A 70 0.70 -13.60 -1.00
C LEU A 70 0.45 -12.15 -0.61
N VAL A 71 -0.53 -11.48 -1.23
CA VAL A 71 -0.92 -10.12 -0.85
C VAL A 71 -1.52 -10.08 0.56
N GLU A 72 -2.40 -11.03 0.89
CA GLU A 72 -2.99 -11.15 2.23
C GLU A 72 -1.93 -11.35 3.32
N ARG A 73 -0.94 -12.21 3.07
CA ARG A 73 0.17 -12.47 3.99
C ARG A 73 1.06 -11.25 4.16
N ALA A 74 1.35 -10.55 3.07
CA ALA A 74 2.12 -9.32 3.08
C ALA A 74 1.43 -8.20 3.87
N LEU A 75 0.11 -8.05 3.74
CA LEU A 75 -0.69 -7.13 4.55
C LEU A 75 -0.65 -7.51 6.03
N ARG A 76 -0.86 -8.79 6.37
CA ARG A 76 -0.78 -9.25 7.77
C ARG A 76 0.60 -9.13 8.39
N ALA A 77 1.65 -9.21 7.57
CA ALA A 77 3.03 -9.04 8.02
C ALA A 77 3.45 -7.56 8.12
N GLY A 78 2.58 -6.62 7.77
CA GLY A 78 2.90 -5.18 7.77
C GLY A 78 3.87 -4.75 6.67
N LEU A 79 4.10 -5.60 5.66
CA LEU A 79 4.96 -5.30 4.51
C LEU A 79 4.26 -4.39 3.49
N LEU A 80 2.93 -4.47 3.45
CA LEU A 80 2.07 -3.61 2.66
C LEU A 80 1.12 -2.88 3.59
N ALA A 81 0.87 -1.61 3.30
CA ALA A 81 -0.11 -0.80 4.00
C ALA A 81 -1.10 -0.22 2.99
N ILE A 82 -2.39 -0.43 3.24
CA ILE A 82 -3.44 0.26 2.50
C ILE A 82 -3.57 1.63 3.13
N ARG A 83 -3.14 2.68 2.42
CA ARG A 83 -3.51 4.03 2.83
C ARG A 83 -4.99 4.21 2.52
N THR A 84 -5.82 4.14 3.54
CA THR A 84 -7.15 4.72 3.45
C THR A 84 -6.92 6.23 3.31
N HIS A 85 -7.30 6.79 2.16
CA HIS A 85 -7.29 8.23 1.99
C HIS A 85 -8.46 8.76 2.82
N ALA A 86 -8.28 8.94 4.12
CA ALA A 86 -8.97 10.03 4.79
C ALA A 86 -8.29 11.28 4.25
N SER A 87 -8.65 11.72 3.04
CA SER A 87 -8.32 13.08 2.65
C SER A 87 -8.96 13.96 3.72
N PRO A 88 -8.21 14.74 4.52
CA PRO A 88 -8.85 15.89 5.13
C PRO A 88 -9.54 16.64 3.98
N PRO A 89 -10.77 17.14 4.17
CA PRO A 89 -11.42 17.95 3.14
C PRO A 89 -10.39 19.01 2.74
N GLN A 90 -10.04 19.06 1.44
CA GLN A 90 -9.13 20.07 0.95
C GLN A 90 -9.75 21.41 1.33
N SER A 91 -9.16 22.06 2.34
CA SER A 91 -9.61 23.32 2.90
C SER A 91 -9.42 24.35 1.78
N GLY A 92 -10.50 24.63 1.04
CA GLY A 92 -10.43 25.48 -0.14
C GLY A 92 -11.75 25.78 -0.85
N ASP A 93 -12.78 24.92 -0.74
CA ASP A 93 -14.00 25.04 -1.57
C ASP A 93 -15.29 25.46 -0.83
N ILE A 94 -15.21 26.00 0.40
CA ILE A 94 -16.42 26.43 1.13
C ILE A 94 -16.76 27.93 1.04
N ASP A 95 -16.03 28.74 0.27
CA ASP A 95 -16.18 30.21 0.31
C ASP A 95 -16.46 30.89 -1.03
N ARG A 96 -17.12 30.22 -2.00
CA ARG A 96 -17.60 30.93 -3.21
C ARG A 96 -18.91 30.34 -3.69
N THR A 97 -20.02 30.92 -3.22
CA THR A 97 -21.28 31.24 -3.94
C THR A 97 -22.43 31.37 -2.93
N PHE A 98 -22.33 32.36 -2.04
CA PHE A 98 -23.52 32.99 -1.49
C PHE A 98 -23.44 34.47 -1.84
N ASP A 99 -23.69 34.75 -3.12
CA ASP A 99 -24.01 36.08 -3.60
C ASP A 99 -25.45 36.38 -3.18
N LEU A 100 -25.62 36.85 -1.94
CA LEU A 100 -26.78 37.65 -1.55
C LEU A 100 -26.34 39.11 -1.65
N THR A 101 -26.22 39.63 -2.87
CA THR A 101 -26.30 41.06 -3.08
C THR A 101 -27.78 41.44 -3.26
N ASP A 102 -28.42 41.87 -2.18
CA ASP A 102 -29.49 42.88 -2.26
C ASP A 102 -28.82 44.25 -2.12
N ALA A 103 -28.78 45.02 -3.22
CA ALA A 103 -28.39 46.44 -3.19
C ALA A 103 -29.14 47.29 -4.25
N ALA A 104 -30.14 46.72 -4.92
CA ALA A 104 -31.02 47.45 -5.82
C ALA A 104 -32.45 47.00 -5.54
N GLY A 105 -33.04 47.63 -4.52
CA GLY A 105 -34.40 47.37 -4.08
C GLY A 105 -35.40 47.46 -5.22
N ASN A 106 -36.01 46.34 -5.55
CA ASN A 106 -37.24 46.33 -6.31
C ASN A 106 -38.30 45.54 -5.55
N VAL A 107 -39.15 46.30 -4.88
CA VAL A 107 -40.42 45.84 -4.32
C VAL A 107 -41.47 45.85 -5.42
N GLY A 108 -42.16 44.73 -5.61
CA GLY A 108 -43.58 44.71 -5.96
C GLY A 108 -44.03 45.02 -7.41
N GLU A 109 -45.03 44.24 -7.82
CA GLU A 109 -45.96 44.37 -8.96
C GLU A 109 -45.38 44.18 -10.39
N ILE A 110 -46.04 43.51 -11.35
CA ILE A 110 -47.46 43.52 -11.72
C ILE A 110 -47.77 42.34 -12.68
N ARG A 111 -48.88 41.61 -12.48
CA ARG A 111 -49.90 41.38 -13.53
C ARG A 111 -51.20 40.78 -12.97
#